data_AF-A0A8B3NR05-F1
#
_entry.id   AF-A0A8B3NR05-F1
#
_cell.length_a   1.000
_cell.length_b   1.000
_cell.length_c   1.000
_cell.angle_alpha   90.00
_cell.angle_beta   90.00
_cell.angle_gamma   90.00
#
_symmetry.space_group_name_H-M   'P 1'
#
loop_
_entity.id
_entity.type
_entity.pdbx_description
1 polymer ?
#
loop_
_entity_poly.entity_id
_entity_poly.type
_entity_poly.pdbx_seq_one_letter_code
_entity_poly.pdbx_strand_id
1 'polypeptide(L)'
;MISDPAAFEHYRRSPNAKTTLPRLLLGTAIVGLFWVATTMAVLFGGAYLFVIWQALSGTPIEGGAVQNFLASPAGILAALASFAGIWLGLWAAMRWVHHEPLTALIGTSRRVSGSGFLKGLAAVLITSLLSEILLYLLQPDLVRGAIGLSSWLLFLIPIIVLTLLQTSSEEVLFRGYLLRGLAKRFQNPFIWALLPALLFTSMHWSPSSTAAINACVLASIAAFALLLTLVVYATGNLGAAFGAHLGNNLTGFLVISHQQSYNSFALLNAKPLEGPGWTTLDAVLIAAIGIVCSLLTVLLLLHPRSPLKVGPDKAESGENA
;
A
#
# COMPACT_ATOMS: atom_id res chain seq x y z
N MET A 1 9.96 -3.83 24.93
CA MET A 1 10.56 -5.16 24.71
C MET A 1 10.10 -5.65 23.34
N ILE A 2 10.90 -5.40 22.32
CA ILE A 2 10.64 -5.87 20.94
C ILE A 2 10.88 -7.38 20.93
N SER A 3 10.01 -8.10 20.24
CA SER A 3 10.09 -9.52 19.91
C SER A 3 11.50 -9.94 19.50
N ASP A 4 11.85 -11.20 19.77
CA ASP A 4 13.10 -11.87 19.39
C ASP A 4 13.80 -11.27 18.16
N PRO A 5 14.97 -10.60 18.33
CA PRO A 5 15.78 -10.08 17.23
C PRO A 5 16.10 -11.14 16.16
N ALA A 6 15.99 -12.43 16.49
CA ALA A 6 16.24 -13.52 15.56
C ALA A 6 15.30 -13.55 14.36
N ALA A 7 14.04 -13.09 14.48
CA ALA A 7 13.04 -13.26 13.41
C ALA A 7 13.44 -12.49 12.13
N PHE A 8 13.73 -11.19 12.26
CA PHE A 8 14.22 -10.41 11.14
C PHE A 8 15.65 -10.78 10.73
N GLU A 9 16.47 -11.23 11.67
CA GLU A 9 17.80 -11.72 11.36
C GLU A 9 17.78 -12.90 10.39
N HIS A 10 16.89 -13.87 10.62
CA HIS A 10 16.67 -14.97 9.69
C HIS A 10 16.21 -14.45 8.33
N TYR A 11 15.25 -13.52 8.32
CA TYR A 11 14.72 -12.98 7.08
C TYR A 11 15.77 -12.20 6.27
N ARG A 12 16.55 -11.30 6.89
CA ARG A 12 17.58 -10.51 6.19
C ARG A 12 18.76 -11.35 5.71
N ARG A 13 19.01 -12.52 6.34
CA ARG A 13 20.08 -13.44 5.93
C ARG A 13 19.64 -14.40 4.83
N SER A 14 18.33 -14.56 4.62
CA SER A 14 17.74 -15.45 3.61
C SER A 14 18.13 -15.20 2.14
N PRO A 15 18.53 -13.98 1.70
CA PRO A 15 19.01 -13.80 0.33
C PRO A 15 20.29 -14.59 0.04
N ASN A 16 20.36 -15.15 -1.16
CA ASN A 16 21.49 -15.89 -1.68
C ASN A 16 22.66 -14.97 -2.05
N ALA A 17 23.79 -15.56 -2.46
CA ALA A 17 25.00 -14.83 -2.84
C ALA A 17 24.83 -13.93 -4.08
N LYS A 18 23.79 -14.15 -4.91
CA LYS A 18 23.49 -13.32 -6.10
C LYS A 18 22.76 -12.03 -5.72
N THR A 19 22.32 -11.83 -4.49
CA THR A 19 21.70 -10.58 -4.05
C THR A 19 22.78 -9.52 -3.76
N THR A 20 23.48 -9.08 -4.80
CA THR A 20 24.46 -7.99 -4.74
C THR A 20 23.79 -6.64 -5.00
N LEU A 21 24.42 -5.53 -4.59
CA LEU A 21 23.86 -4.20 -4.80
C LEU A 21 23.59 -3.88 -6.29
N PRO A 22 24.49 -4.18 -7.26
CA PRO A 22 24.18 -3.96 -8.68
C PRO A 22 23.00 -4.80 -9.18
N ARG A 23 22.86 -6.04 -8.71
CA ARG A 23 21.74 -6.91 -9.06
C ARG A 23 20.43 -6.45 -8.43
N LEU A 24 20.49 -5.90 -7.21
CA LEU A 24 19.35 -5.26 -6.56
C LEU A 24 18.85 -4.08 -7.40
N LEU A 25 19.76 -3.18 -7.79
CA LEU A 25 19.45 -2.02 -8.64
C LEU A 25 18.91 -2.43 -10.02
N LEU A 26 19.54 -3.41 -10.67
CA LEU A 26 19.06 -3.95 -11.95
C LEU A 26 17.64 -4.52 -11.81
N GLY A 27 17.38 -5.31 -10.78
CA GLY A 27 16.03 -5.85 -10.55
C GLY A 27 15.02 -4.76 -10.21
N THR A 28 15.39 -3.71 -9.48
CA THR A 28 14.52 -2.53 -9.27
C THR A 28 14.19 -1.82 -10.59
N ALA A 29 15.17 -1.67 -11.48
CA ALA A 29 14.96 -1.10 -12.81
C ALA A 29 14.03 -1.96 -13.67
N ILE A 30 14.16 -3.29 -13.61
CA ILE A 30 13.24 -4.23 -14.26
C ILE A 30 11.82 -4.06 -13.70
N VAL A 31 11.66 -4.01 -12.38
CA VAL A 31 10.35 -3.77 -11.74
C VAL A 31 9.73 -2.46 -12.22
N GLY A 32 10.51 -1.37 -12.23
CA GLY A 32 10.05 -0.08 -12.71
C GLY A 32 9.63 -0.11 -14.19
N LEU A 33 10.41 -0.78 -15.05
CA LEU A 33 10.08 -0.92 -16.47
C LEU A 33 8.76 -1.67 -16.69
N PHE A 34 8.58 -2.80 -16.01
CA PHE A 34 7.32 -3.55 -16.11
C PHE A 34 6.14 -2.75 -15.59
N TRP A 35 6.30 -2.08 -14.44
CA TRP A 35 5.24 -1.23 -13.88
C TRP A 35 4.85 -0.11 -14.86
N VAL A 36 5.81 0.65 -15.38
CA VAL A 36 5.56 1.69 -16.39
C VAL A 36 4.88 1.10 -17.63
N ALA A 37 5.36 -0.02 -18.15
CA ALA A 37 4.78 -0.66 -19.34
C ALA A 37 3.31 -1.06 -19.12
N THR A 38 2.97 -1.72 -18.01
CA THR A 38 1.57 -2.04 -17.68
C THR A 38 0.73 -0.81 -17.42
N THR A 39 1.27 0.22 -16.75
CA THR A 39 0.54 1.48 -16.52
C THR A 39 0.18 2.14 -17.85
N MET A 40 1.14 2.24 -18.78
CA MET A 40 0.88 2.79 -20.12
C MET A 40 -0.14 1.92 -20.88
N ALA A 41 0.02 0.61 -20.87
CA ALA A 41 -0.89 -0.30 -21.57
C ALA A 41 -2.33 -0.20 -21.05
N VAL A 42 -2.51 -0.22 -19.73
CA VAL A 42 -3.82 -0.23 -19.09
C VAL A 42 -4.48 1.15 -19.14
N LEU A 43 -3.73 2.24 -18.94
CA LEU A 43 -4.31 3.59 -19.00
C LEU A 43 -4.60 4.03 -20.43
N PHE A 44 -3.70 3.85 -21.40
CA PHE A 44 -3.98 4.21 -22.79
C PHE A 44 -4.99 3.26 -23.43
N GLY A 45 -4.84 1.95 -23.22
CA GLY A 45 -5.81 0.97 -23.70
C GLY A 45 -7.19 1.18 -23.09
N GLY A 46 -7.26 1.42 -21.78
CA GLY A 46 -8.50 1.72 -21.07
C GLY A 46 -9.15 3.02 -21.55
N ALA A 47 -8.38 4.10 -21.68
CA ALA A 47 -8.90 5.37 -22.19
C ALA A 47 -9.41 5.24 -23.64
N TYR A 48 -8.71 4.49 -24.49
CA TYR A 48 -9.13 4.24 -25.87
C TYR A 48 -10.47 3.47 -25.92
N LEU A 49 -10.58 2.38 -25.16
CA LEU A 49 -11.83 1.60 -25.06
C LEU A 49 -12.98 2.43 -24.46
N PHE A 50 -12.68 3.27 -23.48
CA PHE A 50 -13.66 4.17 -22.85
C PHE A 50 -14.20 5.22 -23.83
N VAL A 51 -13.35 5.76 -24.70
CA VAL A 51 -13.76 6.69 -25.76
C VAL A 51 -14.66 6.00 -26.78
N ILE A 52 -14.30 4.79 -27.23
CA ILE A 52 -15.13 4.01 -28.15
C ILE A 52 -16.50 3.74 -27.52
N TRP A 53 -16.52 3.30 -26.26
CA TRP A 53 -17.76 3.00 -25.56
C TRP A 53 -18.67 4.24 -25.45
N GLN A 54 -18.11 5.41 -25.12
CA GLN A 54 -18.89 6.66 -25.09
C GLN A 54 -19.48 7.02 -26.46
N ALA A 55 -18.67 6.92 -27.52
CA ALA A 55 -19.11 7.20 -28.88
C ALA A 55 -20.25 6.27 -29.31
N LEU A 56 -20.17 4.98 -28.97
CA LEU A 56 -21.21 3.99 -29.25
C LEU A 56 -22.48 4.18 -28.40
N SER A 57 -22.34 4.70 -27.18
CA SER A 57 -23.45 4.93 -26.25
C SER A 57 -24.19 6.26 -26.50
N GLY A 58 -23.69 7.09 -27.42
CA GLY A 58 -24.23 8.43 -27.69
C GLY A 58 -24.04 9.42 -26.53
N THR A 59 -23.17 9.10 -25.57
CA THR A 59 -22.86 10.01 -24.45
C THR A 59 -21.96 11.14 -24.97
N PRO A 60 -22.34 12.42 -24.76
CA PRO A 60 -21.51 13.56 -25.17
C PRO A 60 -20.13 13.49 -24.53
N ILE A 61 -19.08 13.66 -25.34
CA ILE A 61 -17.71 13.83 -24.81
C ILE A 61 -17.57 15.29 -24.40
N GLU A 62 -17.97 15.60 -23.17
CA GLU A 62 -17.72 16.91 -22.56
C GLU A 62 -16.39 16.89 -21.81
N GLY A 63 -15.51 17.85 -22.11
CA GLY A 63 -14.17 17.94 -21.51
C GLY A 63 -13.14 16.97 -22.11
N GLY A 64 -12.12 16.63 -21.33
CA GLY A 64 -11.02 15.78 -21.75
C GLY A 64 -11.32 14.30 -21.53
N ALA A 65 -11.37 13.51 -22.61
CA ALA A 65 -11.68 12.07 -22.55
C ALA A 65 -10.80 11.26 -21.57
N VAL A 66 -9.50 11.58 -21.49
CA VAL A 66 -8.56 10.93 -20.56
C VAL A 66 -8.88 11.28 -19.11
N GLN A 67 -9.22 12.54 -18.82
CA GLN A 67 -9.58 12.98 -17.47
C GLN A 67 -10.88 12.30 -17.00
N ASN A 68 -11.88 12.21 -17.88
CA ASN A 68 -13.14 11.52 -17.58
C ASN A 68 -12.93 10.03 -17.34
N PHE A 69 -12.05 9.39 -18.13
CA PHE A 69 -11.67 8.00 -17.90
C PHE A 69 -11.02 7.82 -16.53
N LEU A 70 -10.01 8.62 -16.19
CA LEU A 70 -9.28 8.50 -14.92
C LEU A 70 -10.18 8.68 -13.68
N ALA A 71 -11.18 9.56 -13.76
CA ALA A 71 -12.15 9.79 -12.68
C ALA A 71 -13.31 8.76 -12.66
N SER A 72 -13.36 7.84 -13.62
CA SER A 72 -14.43 6.83 -13.71
C SER A 72 -14.10 5.58 -12.90
N PRO A 73 -15.13 4.77 -12.54
CA PRO A 73 -14.92 3.42 -12.00
C PRO A 73 -13.96 2.57 -12.83
N ALA A 74 -14.05 2.64 -14.17
CA ALA A 74 -13.16 1.90 -15.06
C ALA A 74 -11.70 2.40 -14.98
N GLY A 75 -11.50 3.72 -14.83
CA GLY A 75 -10.18 4.32 -14.65
C GLY A 75 -9.52 3.91 -13.35
N ILE A 76 -10.27 3.89 -12.23
CA ILE A 76 -9.75 3.44 -10.94
C ILE A 76 -9.38 1.95 -10.99
N LEU A 77 -10.24 1.10 -11.57
CA LEU A 77 -9.94 -0.34 -11.74
C LEU A 77 -8.69 -0.55 -12.61
N ALA A 78 -8.57 0.23 -13.69
CA ALA A 78 -7.40 0.25 -14.56
C ALA A 78 -6.13 0.70 -13.82
N ALA A 79 -6.22 1.76 -13.02
CA ALA A 79 -5.12 2.25 -12.19
C ALA A 79 -4.66 1.17 -11.17
N LEU A 80 -5.58 0.50 -10.48
CA LEU A 80 -5.24 -0.60 -9.56
C LEU A 80 -4.64 -1.80 -10.31
N ALA A 81 -5.17 -2.16 -11.48
CA ALA A 81 -4.66 -3.25 -12.30
C ALA A 81 -3.23 -3.01 -12.81
N SER A 82 -2.82 -1.74 -12.98
CA SER A 82 -1.47 -1.38 -13.39
C SER A 82 -0.37 -1.92 -12.46
N PHE A 83 -0.69 -2.12 -11.17
CA PHE A 83 0.24 -2.66 -10.19
C PHE A 83 0.63 -4.12 -10.45
N ALA A 84 -0.10 -4.85 -11.30
CA ALA A 84 0.32 -6.17 -11.78
C ALA A 84 1.73 -6.15 -12.39
N GLY A 85 2.15 -5.03 -13.01
CA GLY A 85 3.50 -4.89 -13.54
C GLY A 85 4.59 -5.02 -12.49
N ILE A 86 4.34 -4.59 -11.25
CA ILE A 86 5.30 -4.75 -10.16
C ILE A 86 5.51 -6.24 -9.86
N TRP A 87 4.42 -7.02 -9.77
CA TRP A 87 4.52 -8.48 -9.60
C TRP A 87 5.24 -9.16 -10.76
N LEU A 88 4.93 -8.79 -12.01
CA LEU A 88 5.61 -9.33 -13.20
C LEU A 88 7.11 -9.01 -13.19
N GLY A 89 7.47 -7.76 -12.86
CA GLY A 89 8.84 -7.33 -12.76
C GLY A 89 9.59 -7.97 -11.59
N LEU A 90 8.93 -8.18 -10.45
CA LEU A 90 9.51 -8.90 -9.31
C LEU A 90 9.74 -10.37 -9.65
N TRP A 91 8.78 -11.01 -10.32
CA TRP A 91 8.96 -12.37 -10.83
C TRP A 91 10.16 -12.46 -11.78
N ALA A 92 10.27 -11.53 -12.75
CA ALA A 92 11.40 -11.47 -13.68
C ALA A 92 12.75 -11.26 -12.96
N ALA A 93 12.81 -10.30 -12.04
CA ALA A 93 14.00 -10.00 -11.25
C ALA A 93 14.40 -11.21 -10.38
N MET A 94 13.45 -11.80 -9.66
CA MET A 94 13.72 -12.96 -8.81
C MET A 94 14.15 -14.18 -9.64
N ARG A 95 13.48 -14.45 -10.77
CA ARG A 95 13.75 -15.62 -11.62
C ARG A 95 15.06 -15.53 -12.39
N TRP A 96 15.39 -14.37 -12.96
CA TRP A 96 16.51 -14.21 -13.91
C TRP A 96 17.69 -13.46 -13.32
N VAL A 97 17.48 -12.50 -12.41
CA VAL A 97 18.57 -11.73 -11.80
C VAL A 97 19.05 -12.45 -10.53
N HIS A 98 18.15 -12.75 -9.59
CA HIS A 98 18.53 -13.32 -8.29
C HIS A 98 18.56 -14.85 -8.26
N HIS A 99 17.83 -15.50 -9.18
CA HIS A 99 17.66 -16.95 -9.21
C HIS A 99 17.09 -17.49 -7.89
N GLU A 100 16.06 -16.81 -7.37
CA GLU A 100 15.33 -17.21 -6.18
C GLU A 100 13.83 -17.33 -6.51
N PRO A 101 13.10 -18.19 -5.78
CA PRO A 101 11.65 -18.22 -5.89
C PRO A 101 11.06 -16.92 -5.37
N LEU A 102 9.97 -16.46 -5.99
CA LEU A 102 9.26 -15.24 -5.60
C LEU A 102 8.77 -15.30 -4.14
N THR A 103 8.43 -16.50 -3.65
CA THR A 103 8.01 -16.75 -2.27
C THR A 103 9.08 -16.40 -1.23
N ALA A 104 10.36 -16.30 -1.62
CA ALA A 104 11.44 -15.85 -0.75
C ALA A 104 11.29 -14.39 -0.29
N LEU A 105 10.47 -13.59 -0.98
CA LEU A 105 10.16 -12.20 -0.60
C LEU A 105 9.06 -12.07 0.45
N ILE A 106 8.39 -13.16 0.82
CA ILE A 106 7.21 -13.10 1.71
C ILE A 106 7.62 -13.16 3.18
N GLY A 107 8.63 -13.95 3.50
CA GLY A 107 9.10 -14.14 4.87
C GLY A 107 9.97 -15.38 5.02
N THR A 108 10.43 -15.64 6.23
CA THR A 108 11.30 -16.78 6.56
C THR A 108 10.67 -18.13 6.17
N SER A 109 9.37 -18.31 6.39
CA SER A 109 8.63 -19.53 6.01
C SER A 109 8.28 -19.61 4.52
N ARG A 110 8.53 -18.54 3.75
CA ARG A 110 8.11 -18.39 2.35
C ARG A 110 6.59 -18.46 2.13
N ARG A 111 5.80 -18.32 3.19
CA ARG A 111 4.33 -18.32 3.16
C ARG A 111 3.81 -17.07 3.87
N VAL A 112 2.64 -16.60 3.47
CA VAL A 112 1.98 -15.49 4.16
C VAL A 112 1.48 -16.00 5.51
N SER A 113 1.85 -15.32 6.60
CA SER A 113 1.25 -15.60 7.91
C SER A 113 -0.21 -15.17 7.93
N GLY A 114 -1.14 -16.12 7.78
CA GLY A 114 -2.59 -15.83 7.76
C GLY A 114 -3.09 -15.20 9.07
N SER A 115 -2.56 -15.65 10.22
CA SER A 115 -2.86 -15.02 11.51
C SER A 115 -2.29 -13.61 11.60
N GLY A 116 -1.09 -13.37 11.06
CA GLY A 116 -0.50 -12.05 10.95
C GLY A 116 -1.36 -11.13 10.09
N PHE A 117 -1.80 -11.62 8.92
CA PHE A 117 -2.69 -10.91 8.00
C PHE A 117 -3.97 -10.45 8.68
N LEU A 118 -4.70 -11.38 9.32
CA LEU A 118 -5.96 -11.04 9.99
C LEU A 118 -5.76 -10.06 11.15
N LYS A 119 -4.68 -10.20 11.93
CA LYS A 119 -4.36 -9.27 13.02
C LYS A 119 -3.99 -7.88 12.51
N GLY A 120 -3.17 -7.81 11.46
CA GLY A 120 -2.81 -6.55 10.79
C GLY A 120 -4.03 -5.82 10.24
N LEU A 121 -4.89 -6.55 9.53
CA LEU A 121 -6.16 -6.05 9.01
C LEU A 121 -7.07 -5.54 10.13
N ALA A 122 -7.30 -6.34 11.17
CA ALA A 122 -8.15 -5.93 12.29
C ALA A 122 -7.60 -4.70 13.03
N ALA A 123 -6.29 -4.66 13.29
CA ALA A 123 -5.67 -3.54 13.98
C ALA A 123 -5.82 -2.23 13.19
N VAL A 124 -5.58 -2.27 11.88
CA VAL A 124 -5.71 -1.07 11.04
C VAL A 124 -7.17 -0.63 10.90
N LEU A 125 -8.14 -1.55 10.80
CA LEU A 125 -9.55 -1.17 10.69
C LEU A 125 -10.03 -0.45 11.96
N ILE A 126 -9.56 -0.87 13.13
CA ILE A 126 -9.85 -0.19 14.41
C ILE A 126 -9.27 1.22 14.40
N THR A 127 -8.02 1.39 13.98
CA THR A 127 -7.36 2.70 14.01
C THR A 127 -7.77 3.61 12.85
N SER A 128 -8.16 3.06 11.70
CA SER A 128 -8.80 3.80 10.60
C SER A 128 -10.17 4.31 11.03
N LEU A 129 -10.99 3.50 11.73
CA LEU A 129 -12.25 4.00 12.30
C LEU A 129 -12.01 5.15 13.29
N LEU A 130 -11.02 5.03 14.17
CA LEU A 130 -10.65 6.11 15.08
C LEU A 130 -10.17 7.36 14.30
N SER A 131 -9.34 7.18 13.27
CA SER A 131 -8.87 8.26 12.42
C SER A 131 -10.04 9.00 11.77
N GLU A 132 -11.01 8.28 11.21
CA GLU A 132 -12.20 8.88 10.59
C GLU A 132 -13.08 9.62 11.61
N ILE A 133 -13.24 9.09 12.82
CA ILE A 133 -13.94 9.80 13.91
C ILE A 133 -13.23 11.12 14.23
N LEU A 134 -11.90 11.10 14.38
CA LEU A 134 -11.12 12.30 14.72
C LEU A 134 -11.12 13.32 13.57
N LEU A 135 -11.03 12.86 12.31
CA LEU A 135 -11.11 13.72 11.13
C LEU A 135 -12.49 14.36 10.99
N TYR A 136 -13.56 13.61 11.27
CA TYR A 136 -14.93 14.14 11.28
C TYR A 136 -15.13 15.22 12.36
N LEU A 137 -14.54 15.04 13.55
CA LEU A 137 -14.58 16.06 14.60
C LEU A 137 -13.80 17.33 14.22
N LEU A 138 -12.76 17.20 13.38
CA LEU A 138 -11.99 18.33 12.86
C LEU A 138 -12.72 19.07 11.73
N GLN A 139 -13.27 18.32 10.77
CA GLN A 139 -14.05 18.83 9.66
C GLN A 139 -15.29 17.94 9.46
N PRO A 140 -16.47 18.36 9.96
CA PRO A 140 -17.70 17.56 9.93
C PRO A 140 -18.39 17.59 8.56
N ASP A 141 -17.61 17.42 7.49
CA ASP A 141 -18.08 17.33 6.11
C ASP A 141 -18.08 15.86 5.69
N LEU A 142 -19.27 15.26 5.64
CA LEU A 142 -19.45 13.89 5.19
C LEU A 142 -20.69 13.79 4.31
N VAL A 143 -20.49 13.53 3.03
CA VAL A 143 -21.57 13.44 2.04
C VAL A 143 -21.66 12.04 1.45
N ARG A 144 -22.85 11.64 1.00
CA ARG A 144 -23.03 10.35 0.33
C ARG A 144 -22.29 10.34 -1.00
N GLY A 145 -21.44 9.34 -1.22
CA GLY A 145 -20.78 9.11 -2.51
C GLY A 145 -21.79 8.77 -3.62
N ALA A 146 -21.40 9.04 -4.87
CA ALA A 146 -22.30 8.90 -6.02
C ALA A 146 -22.71 7.44 -6.33
N ILE A 147 -21.99 6.45 -5.81
CA ILE A 147 -22.25 5.03 -6.08
C ILE A 147 -23.48 4.53 -5.32
N GLY A 148 -24.45 3.98 -6.06
CA GLY A 148 -25.60 3.27 -5.50
C GLY A 148 -25.19 1.98 -4.77
N LEU A 149 -25.94 1.57 -3.74
CA LEU A 149 -25.58 0.41 -2.91
C LEU A 149 -25.48 -0.91 -3.70
N SER A 150 -26.35 -1.10 -4.70
CA SER A 150 -26.30 -2.28 -5.59
C SER A 150 -25.01 -2.33 -6.41
N SER A 151 -24.61 -1.21 -7.01
CA SER A 151 -23.33 -1.10 -7.73
C SER A 151 -22.15 -1.28 -6.78
N TRP A 152 -22.22 -0.72 -5.57
CA TRP A 152 -21.18 -0.90 -4.56
C TRP A 152 -20.99 -2.39 -4.21
N LEU A 153 -22.09 -3.13 -3.99
CA LEU A 153 -22.04 -4.58 -3.74
C LEU A 153 -21.50 -5.36 -4.94
N LEU A 154 -21.85 -4.96 -6.17
CA LEU A 154 -21.34 -5.57 -7.40
C LEU A 154 -19.82 -5.40 -7.54
N PHE A 155 -19.30 -4.21 -7.20
CA PHE A 155 -17.87 -3.89 -7.32
C PHE A 155 -17.04 -4.25 -6.08
N LEU A 156 -17.66 -4.71 -5.00
CA LEU A 156 -16.98 -5.05 -3.75
C LEU A 156 -15.86 -6.06 -3.96
N ILE A 157 -16.14 -7.19 -4.61
CA ILE A 157 -15.14 -8.24 -4.88
C ILE A 157 -14.04 -7.74 -5.83
N PRO A 158 -14.35 -7.15 -7.00
CA PRO A 158 -13.33 -6.57 -7.88
C PRO A 158 -12.39 -5.59 -7.17
N ILE A 159 -12.92 -4.68 -6.35
CA ILE A 159 -12.11 -3.69 -5.63
C ILE A 159 -11.24 -4.35 -4.56
N ILE A 160 -11.77 -5.34 -3.82
CA ILE A 160 -10.96 -6.07 -2.83
C ILE A 160 -9.78 -6.78 -3.51
N VAL A 161 -10.03 -7.47 -4.62
CA VAL A 161 -8.98 -8.21 -5.35
C VAL A 161 -7.93 -7.27 -5.92
N LEU A 162 -8.34 -6.16 -6.56
CA LEU A 162 -7.40 -5.22 -7.16
C LEU A 162 -6.67 -4.36 -6.12
N THR A 163 -7.29 -4.04 -4.99
CA THR A 163 -6.61 -3.37 -3.87
C THR A 163 -5.61 -4.33 -3.21
N LEU A 164 -5.94 -5.62 -3.09
CA LEU A 164 -4.99 -6.62 -2.64
C LEU A 164 -3.82 -6.75 -3.61
N LEU A 165 -4.07 -6.75 -4.92
CA LEU A 165 -3.01 -6.72 -5.94
C LEU A 165 -2.09 -5.51 -5.75
N GLN A 166 -2.66 -4.30 -5.64
CA GLN A 166 -1.90 -3.06 -5.47
C GLN A 166 -1.08 -3.05 -4.17
N THR A 167 -1.74 -3.22 -3.02
CA THR A 167 -1.08 -3.18 -1.71
C THR A 167 -0.05 -4.30 -1.55
N SER A 168 -0.34 -5.53 -2.02
CA SER A 168 0.65 -6.61 -1.96
C SER A 168 1.86 -6.35 -2.87
N SER A 169 1.65 -5.76 -4.06
CA SER A 169 2.74 -5.39 -4.96
C SER A 169 3.71 -4.41 -4.30
N GLU A 170 3.17 -3.38 -3.67
CA GLU A 170 3.96 -2.37 -2.96
C GLU A 170 4.68 -2.97 -1.76
N GLU A 171 3.99 -3.74 -0.92
CA GLU A 171 4.61 -4.34 0.25
C GLU A 171 5.72 -5.35 -0.13
N VAL A 172 5.52 -6.16 -1.17
CA VAL A 172 6.57 -7.07 -1.66
C VAL A 172 7.72 -6.29 -2.29
N LEU A 173 7.47 -5.19 -3.00
CA LEU A 173 8.56 -4.38 -3.54
C LEU A 173 9.37 -3.70 -2.43
N PHE A 174 8.71 -2.96 -1.54
CA PHE A 174 9.39 -2.11 -0.57
C PHE A 174 9.90 -2.89 0.63
N ARG A 175 9.10 -3.80 1.21
CA ARG A 175 9.43 -4.54 2.44
C ARG A 175 9.93 -5.96 2.14
N GLY A 176 9.52 -6.53 1.00
CA GLY A 176 9.96 -7.83 0.54
C GLY A 176 11.30 -7.80 -0.21
N TYR A 177 11.43 -6.95 -1.21
CA TYR A 177 12.56 -6.94 -2.16
C TYR A 177 13.64 -5.94 -1.76
N LEU A 178 13.30 -4.65 -1.66
CA LEU A 178 14.25 -3.58 -1.35
C LEU A 178 14.79 -3.70 0.07
N LEU A 179 13.91 -3.76 1.07
CA LEU A 179 14.29 -3.87 2.48
C LEU A 179 15.15 -5.11 2.74
N ARG A 180 14.71 -6.29 2.28
CA ARG A 180 15.45 -7.55 2.43
C ARG A 180 16.81 -7.52 1.74
N GLY A 181 16.88 -7.01 0.50
CA GLY A 181 18.11 -6.90 -0.26
C GLY A 181 19.11 -5.91 0.34
N LEU A 182 18.64 -4.75 0.82
CA LEU A 182 19.48 -3.77 1.50
C LEU A 182 19.95 -4.27 2.87
N ALA A 183 19.08 -4.92 3.65
CA ALA A 183 19.42 -5.46 4.98
C ALA A 183 20.44 -6.61 4.92
N LYS A 184 20.52 -7.32 3.79
CA LYS A 184 21.60 -8.28 3.51
C LYS A 184 22.95 -7.60 3.35
N ARG A 185 22.99 -6.40 2.75
CA ARG A 185 24.24 -5.70 2.37
C ARG A 185 24.73 -4.72 3.42
N PHE A 186 23.81 -4.10 4.16
CA PHE A 186 24.07 -3.02 5.10
C PHE A 186 23.53 -3.38 6.49
N GLN A 187 24.31 -3.10 7.54
CA GLN A 187 23.82 -3.24 8.92
C GLN A 187 22.99 -2.03 9.36
N ASN A 188 23.19 -0.87 8.74
CA ASN A 188 22.58 0.39 9.15
C ASN A 188 21.07 0.46 8.80
N PRO A 189 20.15 0.54 9.79
CA PRO A 189 18.70 0.62 9.56
C PRO A 189 18.25 1.84 8.77
N PHE A 190 19.01 2.94 8.78
CA PHE A 190 18.69 4.09 7.92
C PHE A 190 18.76 3.72 6.43
N ILE A 191 19.63 2.78 6.05
CA ILE A 191 19.76 2.33 4.67
C ILE A 191 18.67 1.32 4.31
N TRP A 192 18.45 0.29 5.14
CA TRP A 192 17.55 -0.79 4.76
C TRP A 192 16.08 -0.59 5.15
N ALA A 193 15.78 0.27 6.12
CA ALA A 193 14.40 0.60 6.52
C ALA A 193 13.98 2.00 6.07
N LEU A 194 14.74 3.05 6.45
CA LEU A 194 14.30 4.42 6.23
C LEU A 194 14.32 4.82 4.74
N LEU A 195 15.36 4.45 3.98
CA LEU A 195 15.44 4.77 2.56
C LEU A 195 14.26 4.20 1.75
N PRO A 196 13.90 2.90 1.82
CA PRO A 196 12.69 2.40 1.17
C PRO A 196 11.40 3.08 1.64
N ALA A 197 11.27 3.41 2.93
CA ALA A 197 10.10 4.11 3.45
C ALA A 197 9.98 5.53 2.88
N LEU A 198 11.09 6.27 2.75
CA LEU A 198 11.12 7.60 2.15
C LEU A 198 10.82 7.55 0.64
N LEU A 199 11.38 6.58 -0.08
CA LEU A 199 11.06 6.37 -1.50
C LEU A 199 9.57 6.07 -1.70
N PHE A 200 9.01 5.18 -0.88
CA PHE A 200 7.58 4.90 -0.89
C PHE A 200 6.75 6.17 -0.65
N THR A 201 7.13 6.93 0.37
CA THR A 201 6.43 8.15 0.77
C THR A 201 6.48 9.21 -0.34
N SER A 202 7.64 9.44 -0.95
CA SER A 202 7.81 10.49 -1.96
C SER A 202 6.96 10.29 -3.22
N MET A 203 6.57 9.04 -3.53
CA MET A 203 5.69 8.74 -4.65
C MET A 203 4.26 9.27 -4.46
N HIS A 204 3.90 9.70 -3.25
CA HIS A 204 2.57 10.23 -2.91
C HIS A 204 2.51 11.76 -2.94
N TRP A 205 3.57 12.43 -3.39
CA TRP A 205 3.55 13.87 -3.62
C TRP A 205 2.51 14.23 -4.69
N SER A 206 1.66 15.22 -4.40
CA SER A 206 0.72 15.76 -5.38
C SER A 206 1.03 17.21 -5.74
N PRO A 207 1.22 17.55 -7.04
CA PRO A 207 1.39 18.94 -7.45
C PRO A 207 0.12 19.77 -7.32
N SER A 208 -1.06 19.15 -7.16
CA SER A 208 -2.33 19.86 -6.97
C SER A 208 -2.56 20.32 -5.52
N SER A 209 -1.85 19.74 -4.56
CA SER A 209 -2.03 20.02 -3.12
C SER A 209 -1.15 21.19 -2.66
N THR A 210 -1.60 21.92 -1.63
CA THR A 210 -0.79 22.94 -0.97
C THR A 210 0.43 22.30 -0.28
N ALA A 211 1.48 23.10 -0.03
CA ALA A 211 2.68 22.60 0.65
C ALA A 211 2.39 22.03 2.06
N ALA A 212 1.46 22.65 2.80
CA ALA A 212 1.06 22.18 4.12
C ALA A 212 0.34 20.82 4.05
N ILE A 213 -0.57 20.63 3.09
CA ILE A 213 -1.25 19.35 2.88
C ILE A 213 -0.28 18.27 2.40
N ASN A 214 0.60 18.59 1.44
CA ASN A 214 1.63 17.64 1.04
C ASN A 214 2.49 17.22 2.23
N ALA A 215 2.93 18.16 3.08
CA ALA A 215 3.71 17.83 4.27
C ALA A 215 2.96 16.91 5.24
N CYS A 216 1.66 17.15 5.49
CA CYS A 216 0.89 16.30 6.41
C CYS A 216 0.62 14.90 5.85
N VAL A 217 0.23 14.81 4.57
CA VAL A 217 -0.02 13.53 3.88
C VAL A 217 1.25 12.70 3.86
N LEU A 218 2.39 13.30 3.48
CA LEU A 218 3.68 12.60 3.47
C LEU A 218 4.11 12.19 4.88
N ALA A 219 3.88 13.01 5.91
CA ALA A 219 4.19 12.63 7.29
C ALA A 219 3.35 11.43 7.76
N SER A 220 2.04 11.42 7.47
CA SER A 220 1.15 10.30 7.80
C SER A 220 1.53 9.02 7.04
N ILE A 221 1.85 9.13 5.75
CA ILE A 221 2.29 7.99 4.93
C ILE A 221 3.64 7.46 5.39
N ALA A 222 4.59 8.33 5.74
CA ALA A 222 5.87 7.93 6.31
C ALA A 222 5.69 7.17 7.63
N ALA A 223 4.83 7.66 8.53
CA ALA A 223 4.52 7.00 9.78
C ALA A 223 3.91 5.60 9.55
N PHE A 224 2.98 5.49 8.61
CA PHE A 224 2.37 4.21 8.23
C PHE A 224 3.39 3.25 7.59
N ALA A 225 4.24 3.73 6.67
CA ALA A 225 5.28 2.93 6.02
C ALA A 225 6.33 2.41 7.03
N LEU A 226 6.70 3.24 8.01
CA LEU A 226 7.59 2.84 9.10
C LEU A 226 6.94 1.81 10.04
N LEU A 227 5.63 1.94 10.30
CA LEU A 227 4.87 0.92 11.01
C LEU A 227 4.90 -0.42 10.28
N LEU A 228 4.62 -0.43 8.96
CA LEU A 228 4.61 -1.66 8.17
C LEU A 228 6.01 -2.30 8.16
N THR A 229 7.04 -1.48 8.07
CA THR A 229 8.44 -1.91 8.21
C THR A 229 8.72 -2.51 9.60
N LEU A 230 8.21 -1.91 10.67
CA LEU A 230 8.41 -2.38 12.04
C LEU A 230 7.72 -3.73 12.29
N VAL A 231 6.52 -3.96 11.75
CA VAL A 231 5.86 -5.27 11.90
C VAL A 231 6.57 -6.35 11.09
N VAL A 232 7.14 -6.03 9.92
CA VAL A 232 8.01 -6.95 9.17
C VAL A 232 9.30 -7.23 9.94
N TYR A 233 9.88 -6.23 10.59
CA TYR A 233 11.03 -6.41 11.48
C TYR A 233 10.67 -7.28 12.70
N ALA A 234 9.50 -7.12 13.30
CA ALA A 234 9.11 -7.91 14.46
C ALA A 234 8.77 -9.36 14.12
N THR A 235 8.35 -9.63 12.88
CA THR A 235 7.81 -10.94 12.48
C THR A 235 8.70 -11.71 11.50
N GLY A 236 9.54 -11.03 10.71
CA GLY A 236 10.24 -11.65 9.57
C GLY A 236 9.29 -12.08 8.45
N ASN A 237 8.07 -11.52 8.38
CA ASN A 237 7.02 -11.90 7.42
C ASN A 237 6.15 -10.71 7.01
N LEU A 238 5.73 -10.69 5.74
CA LEU A 238 4.89 -9.62 5.19
C LEU A 238 3.42 -9.71 5.59
N GLY A 239 2.94 -10.83 6.14
CA GLY A 239 1.51 -11.07 6.35
C GLY A 239 0.79 -9.97 7.12
N ALA A 240 1.35 -9.52 8.25
CA ALA A 240 0.77 -8.43 9.02
C ALA A 240 0.76 -7.09 8.24
N ALA A 241 1.80 -6.82 7.47
CA ALA A 241 1.88 -5.63 6.64
C ALA A 241 0.86 -5.67 5.49
N PHE A 242 0.68 -6.82 4.82
CA PHE A 242 -0.35 -7.01 3.79
C PHE A 242 -1.75 -6.73 4.35
N GLY A 243 -2.09 -7.30 5.51
CA GLY A 243 -3.41 -7.09 6.11
C GLY A 243 -3.65 -5.63 6.48
N ALA A 244 -2.67 -4.99 7.12
CA ALA A 244 -2.77 -3.60 7.52
C ALA A 244 -2.82 -2.64 6.32
N HIS A 245 -2.00 -2.84 5.29
CA HIS A 245 -2.05 -1.99 4.09
C HIS A 245 -3.38 -2.17 3.34
N LEU A 246 -3.84 -3.42 3.17
CA LEU A 246 -5.13 -3.69 2.56
C LEU A 246 -6.28 -2.99 3.31
N GLY A 247 -6.35 -3.12 4.64
CA GLY A 247 -7.43 -2.52 5.43
C GLY A 247 -7.48 -0.99 5.34
N ASN A 248 -6.30 -0.35 5.35
CA ASN A 248 -6.20 1.09 5.17
C ASN A 248 -6.77 1.51 3.80
N ASN A 249 -6.34 0.85 2.73
CA ASN A 249 -6.75 1.23 1.37
C ASN A 249 -8.21 0.87 1.09
N LEU A 250 -8.72 -0.25 1.62
CA LEU A 250 -10.16 -0.57 1.52
C LEU A 250 -11.03 0.45 2.26
N THR A 251 -10.57 0.99 3.39
CA THR A 251 -11.30 2.07 4.07
C THR A 251 -11.44 3.29 3.16
N GLY A 252 -10.34 3.70 2.52
CA GLY A 252 -10.33 4.83 1.58
C GLY A 252 -11.14 4.60 0.31
N PHE A 253 -11.03 3.42 -0.31
CA PHE A 253 -11.70 3.14 -1.58
C PHE A 253 -13.19 2.79 -1.44
N LEU A 254 -13.60 2.12 -0.35
CA LEU A 254 -14.97 1.59 -0.23
C LEU A 254 -15.82 2.33 0.80
N VAL A 255 -15.23 2.93 1.84
CA VAL A 255 -15.97 3.43 3.00
C VAL A 255 -16.01 4.96 2.99
N ILE A 256 -14.90 5.63 3.29
CA ILE A 256 -14.80 7.10 3.34
C ILE A 256 -13.59 7.53 2.51
N SER A 257 -13.83 8.26 1.41
CA SER A 257 -12.74 8.83 0.60
C SER A 257 -12.47 10.28 0.96
N HIS A 258 -11.19 10.58 1.10
CA HIS A 258 -10.63 11.94 1.24
C HIS A 258 -9.92 12.39 -0.06
N GLN A 259 -10.07 11.64 -1.15
CA GLN A 259 -9.43 11.90 -2.43
C GLN A 259 -10.46 12.07 -3.53
N GLN A 260 -10.46 13.22 -4.19
CA GLN A 260 -11.45 13.52 -5.22
C GLN A 260 -11.29 12.59 -6.44
N SER A 261 -10.05 12.24 -6.77
CA SER A 261 -9.72 11.43 -7.94
C SER A 261 -10.03 9.93 -7.79
N TYR A 262 -10.24 9.45 -6.56
CA TYR A 262 -10.35 8.02 -6.24
C TYR A 262 -11.60 7.68 -5.42
N ASN A 263 -12.65 8.50 -5.50
CA ASN A 263 -13.85 8.34 -4.69
C ASN A 263 -15.01 7.58 -5.35
N SER A 264 -14.87 7.12 -6.60
CA SER A 264 -16.00 6.55 -7.36
C SER A 264 -16.63 5.31 -6.72
N PHE A 265 -15.91 4.62 -5.83
CA PHE A 265 -16.38 3.43 -5.12
C PHE A 265 -16.66 3.67 -3.62
N ALA A 266 -16.39 4.86 -3.11
CA ALA A 266 -16.57 5.15 -1.69
C ALA A 266 -18.06 5.37 -1.36
N LEU A 267 -18.53 4.80 -0.26
CA LEU A 267 -19.89 5.05 0.22
C LEU A 267 -20.06 6.50 0.69
N LEU A 268 -19.01 7.08 1.28
CA LEU A 268 -19.02 8.41 1.85
C LEU A 268 -17.81 9.18 1.33
N ASN A 269 -17.99 10.47 1.12
CA ASN A 269 -16.92 11.38 0.75
C ASN A 269 -16.76 12.42 1.86
N ALA A 270 -15.56 12.52 2.39
CA ALA A 270 -15.16 13.61 3.25
C ALA A 270 -14.62 14.77 2.40
N LYS A 271 -14.35 15.92 3.04
CA LYS A 271 -13.67 17.04 2.37
C LYS A 271 -12.35 16.56 1.76
N PRO A 272 -12.15 16.71 0.43
CA PRO A 272 -10.93 16.23 -0.21
C PRO A 272 -9.69 16.93 0.35
N LEU A 273 -8.63 16.17 0.65
CA LEU A 273 -7.36 16.73 1.12
C LEU A 273 -6.69 17.59 0.03
N GLU A 274 -6.88 17.21 -1.23
CA GLU A 274 -6.45 17.95 -2.42
C GLU A 274 -7.24 19.27 -2.62
N GLY A 275 -8.36 19.42 -1.90
CA GLY A 275 -9.28 20.54 -2.05
C GLY A 275 -8.79 21.82 -1.37
N PRO A 276 -9.37 22.97 -1.73
CA PRO A 276 -9.05 24.25 -1.10
C PRO A 276 -9.60 24.33 0.34
N GLY A 277 -9.14 25.34 1.08
CA GLY A 277 -9.72 25.70 2.38
C GLY A 277 -9.21 24.89 3.57
N TRP A 278 -8.07 24.22 3.44
CA TRP A 278 -7.32 23.67 4.57
C TRP A 278 -6.33 24.69 5.10
N THR A 279 -6.32 24.92 6.41
CA THR A 279 -5.32 25.77 7.08
C THR A 279 -4.06 24.97 7.42
N THR A 280 -2.97 25.66 7.74
CA THR A 280 -1.75 25.00 8.27
C THR A 280 -2.04 24.25 9.58
N LEU A 281 -2.91 24.79 10.43
CA LEU A 281 -3.29 24.12 11.67
C LEU A 281 -4.04 22.82 11.39
N ASP A 282 -4.98 22.81 10.43
CA ASP A 282 -5.67 21.59 10.02
C ASP A 282 -4.67 20.54 9.52
N ALA A 283 -3.71 20.95 8.67
CA ALA A 283 -2.68 20.04 8.17
C ALA A 283 -1.85 19.42 9.31
N VAL A 284 -1.48 20.21 10.33
CA VAL A 284 -0.77 19.70 11.52
C VAL A 284 -1.64 18.70 12.30
N LEU A 285 -2.93 18.99 12.48
CA LEU A 285 -3.85 18.10 13.19
C LEU A 285 -4.09 16.79 12.42
N ILE A 286 -4.23 16.85 11.09
CA ILE A 286 -4.36 15.67 10.21
C ILE A 286 -3.10 14.80 10.28
N ALA A 287 -1.91 15.41 10.24
CA ALA A 287 -0.65 14.69 10.43
C ALA A 287 -0.60 14.01 11.81
N ALA A 288 -0.98 14.74 12.87
CA ALA A 288 -0.99 14.21 14.22
C ALA A 288 -1.96 13.02 14.36
N ILE A 289 -3.17 13.11 13.80
CA ILE A 289 -4.13 12.01 13.77
C ILE A 289 -3.53 10.78 13.09
N GLY A 290 -2.95 10.93 11.90
CA GLY A 290 -2.34 9.83 11.16
C GLY A 290 -1.15 9.18 11.88
N ILE A 291 -0.29 10.00 12.50
CA ILE A 291 0.85 9.52 13.30
C ILE A 291 0.37 8.78 14.55
N VAL A 292 -0.60 9.34 15.29
CA VAL A 292 -1.16 8.72 16.49
C VAL A 292 -1.84 7.39 16.15
N CYS A 293 -2.65 7.34 15.09
CA CYS A 293 -3.31 6.10 14.67
C CYS A 293 -2.30 5.04 14.20
N SER A 294 -1.21 5.45 13.55
CA SER A 294 -0.09 4.54 13.24
C SER A 294 0.55 4.02 14.52
N LEU A 295 0.92 4.89 15.48
CA LEU A 295 1.51 4.45 16.74
C LEU A 295 0.57 3.53 17.56
N LEU A 296 -0.73 3.79 17.57
CA LEU A 296 -1.73 2.91 18.18
C LEU A 296 -1.78 1.55 17.48
N THR A 297 -1.68 1.52 16.15
CA THR A 297 -1.61 0.26 15.39
C THR A 297 -0.35 -0.54 15.74
N VAL A 298 0.80 0.14 15.94
CA VAL A 298 2.03 -0.49 16.47
C VAL A 298 1.78 -1.10 17.85
N LEU A 299 1.12 -0.37 18.76
CA LEU A 299 0.79 -0.88 20.09
C LEU A 299 -0.14 -2.10 20.02
N LEU A 300 -1.18 -2.07 19.18
CA LEU A 300 -2.08 -3.20 18.97
C LEU A 300 -1.34 -4.42 18.44
N LEU A 301 -0.37 -4.26 17.55
CA LEU A 301 0.32 -5.38 16.93
C LEU A 301 1.53 -5.89 17.73
N LEU A 302 2.18 -5.06 18.53
CA LEU A 302 3.45 -5.42 19.18
C LEU A 302 3.42 -5.44 20.71
N HIS A 303 2.41 -4.83 21.35
CA HIS A 303 2.35 -4.81 22.82
C HIS A 303 2.12 -6.23 23.38
N PRO A 304 2.88 -6.67 24.43
CA PRO A 304 2.81 -8.04 24.95
C PRO A 304 1.42 -8.49 25.42
N ARG A 305 0.59 -7.56 25.89
CA ARG A 305 -0.77 -7.83 26.39
C ARG A 305 -1.86 -7.63 25.34
N SER A 306 -1.52 -7.26 24.11
CA SER A 306 -2.52 -7.05 23.07
C SER A 306 -3.06 -8.38 22.55
N PRO A 307 -4.40 -8.53 22.39
CA PRO A 307 -4.98 -9.71 21.73
C PRO A 307 -4.59 -9.80 20.24
N LEU A 308 -4.23 -8.67 19.62
CA LEU A 308 -3.80 -8.60 18.22
C LEU A 308 -2.28 -8.74 18.06
N LYS A 309 -1.55 -9.10 19.13
CA LYS A 309 -0.10 -9.25 19.08
C LYS A 309 0.32 -10.24 17.97
N VAL A 310 1.19 -9.79 17.07
CA VAL A 310 1.81 -10.65 16.04
C VAL A 310 3.05 -11.35 16.60
N GLY A 311 3.33 -12.53 16.05
CA GLY A 311 4.46 -13.37 16.46
C GLY A 311 5.48 -13.57 15.35
N PRO A 312 6.70 -14.00 15.68
CA PRO A 312 7.72 -14.30 14.70
C PRO A 312 7.29 -15.44 13.77
N ASP A 313 7.67 -15.33 12.51
CA ASP A 313 7.50 -16.36 11.50
C ASP A 313 8.45 -17.52 11.77
N LYS A 314 7.91 -18.73 11.79
CA LYS A 314 8.69 -19.94 12.05
C LYS A 314 9.05 -20.55 10.70
N ALA A 315 10.33 -20.78 10.46
CA ALA A 315 10.78 -21.58 9.32
C ALA A 315 10.07 -22.95 9.36
N GLU A 316 9.75 -23.51 8.20
CA GLU A 316 9.37 -24.93 8.14
C GLU A 316 10.55 -25.72 8.75
N SER A 317 10.31 -26.38 9.90
CA SER A 317 11.22 -27.40 10.40
C SER A 317 11.31 -28.43 9.28
N GLY A 318 12.47 -28.56 8.65
CA GLY A 318 12.65 -29.51 7.57
C GLY A 318 12.29 -30.92 8.03
N GLU A 319 11.13 -31.40 7.62
CA GLU A 319 10.98 -32.81 7.30
C GLU A 319 11.73 -33.04 5.99
N ASN A 320 13.00 -33.42 6.12
CA ASN A 320 13.53 -34.66 5.57
C ASN A 320 15.01 -34.76 5.96
N ALA A 321 15.26 -35.73 6.84
CA ALA A 321 16.54 -36.42 6.97
C ALA A 321 16.88 -37.16 5.66
#